data_AF-A0A2E7D252-F1
#
_entry.id   AF-A0A2E7D252-F1
#
_cell.length_a   1.000
_cell.length_b   1.000
_cell.length_c   1.000
_cell.angle_alpha   90.00
_cell.angle_beta   90.00
_cell.angle_gamma   90.00
#
_symmetry.space_group_name_H-M   'P 1'
#
loop_
_entity.id
_entity.type
_entity.pdbx_description
1 polymer ?
#
loop_
_entity_poly.entity_id
_entity_poly.type
_entity_poly.pdbx_seq_one_letter_code
_entity_poly.pdbx_strand_id
1 'polypeptide(L)'
;MWGDRLFFSTMKPLAVGATKKKGSDVVIYCVDAKHGKTLWKHDLAGDAKAPSSYAYGFSSSSSPTPITDGKHVWFWNASGRMGCWTVDGQEVWVRAWTPTLGRPFNKQYEPIRIGNTLLNVEPLGADDPKRREDA
;
A
#
# COMPACT_ATOMS: atom_id res chain seq x y z
N MET A 1 -13.50 -1.71 7.35
CA MET A 1 -14.80 -2.41 7.30
C MET A 1 -15.85 -1.41 6.85
N TRP A 2 -16.76 -1.80 5.97
CA TRP A 2 -17.94 -1.00 5.62
C TRP A 2 -19.10 -1.93 5.27
N GLY A 3 -20.19 -1.90 6.06
CA GLY A 3 -21.21 -2.94 6.01
C GLY A 3 -20.59 -4.33 6.20
N ASP A 4 -20.95 -5.27 5.32
CA ASP A 4 -20.45 -6.65 5.33
C ASP A 4 -19.12 -6.83 4.57
N ARG A 5 -18.38 -5.75 4.28
CA ARG A 5 -17.12 -5.80 3.53
C ARG A 5 -15.92 -5.47 4.40
N LEU A 6 -14.93 -6.34 4.38
CA LEU A 6 -13.59 -6.12 4.94
C LEU A 6 -12.61 -5.82 3.80
N PHE A 7 -11.88 -4.72 3.92
CA PHE A 7 -10.82 -4.32 2.99
C PHE A 7 -9.47 -4.40 3.69
N PHE A 8 -8.49 -5.01 3.05
CA PHE A 8 -7.13 -5.10 3.57
C PHE A 8 -6.14 -5.34 2.43
N SER A 9 -4.85 -5.26 2.74
CA SER A 9 -3.80 -5.58 1.78
C SER A 9 -2.77 -6.51 2.41
N THR A 10 -2.10 -7.32 1.60
CA THR A 10 -0.98 -8.16 2.04
C THR A 10 0.14 -8.10 1.02
N MET A 11 1.38 -8.34 1.45
CA MET A 11 2.46 -8.59 0.51
C MET A 11 2.07 -9.69 -0.48
N LYS A 12 2.41 -9.52 -1.76
CA LYS A 12 2.15 -10.52 -2.80
C LYS A 12 2.87 -11.83 -2.44
N PRO A 13 2.28 -13.02 -2.61
CA PRO A 13 2.97 -14.26 -2.25
C PRO A 13 4.29 -14.43 -3.01
N LEU A 14 5.33 -14.86 -2.30
CA LEU A 14 6.59 -15.29 -2.92
C LEU A 14 6.43 -16.68 -3.52
N ALA A 15 7.22 -16.98 -4.55
CA ALA A 15 7.33 -18.34 -5.07
C ALA A 15 7.79 -19.32 -3.98
N VAL A 16 7.28 -20.55 -4.04
CA VAL A 16 7.74 -21.63 -3.17
C VAL A 16 9.25 -21.83 -3.37
N GLY A 17 10.01 -21.89 -2.27
CA GLY A 17 11.47 -22.03 -2.31
C GLY A 17 12.25 -20.73 -2.57
N ALA A 18 11.59 -19.56 -2.67
CA ALA A 18 12.29 -18.29 -2.85
C ALA A 18 13.35 -18.06 -1.75
N THR A 19 14.62 -17.89 -2.13
CA THR A 19 15.73 -17.63 -1.21
C THR A 19 15.75 -16.18 -0.74
N LYS A 20 15.43 -15.23 -1.64
CA LYS A 20 15.23 -13.82 -1.28
C LYS A 20 13.83 -13.63 -0.70
N LYS A 21 13.75 -13.28 0.58
CA LYS A 21 12.49 -12.96 1.27
C LYS A 21 12.16 -11.47 1.17
N LYS A 22 12.18 -10.93 -0.04
CA LYS A 22 11.89 -9.51 -0.33
C LYS A 22 11.03 -9.36 -1.57
N GLY A 23 10.26 -8.28 -1.64
CA GLY A 23 9.38 -7.96 -2.77
C GLY A 23 8.80 -6.55 -2.64
N SER A 24 8.31 -6.02 -3.75
CA SER A 24 7.71 -4.68 -3.85
C SER A 24 6.19 -4.71 -3.93
N ASP A 25 5.61 -5.86 -4.27
CA ASP A 25 4.21 -5.92 -4.69
C ASP A 25 3.30 -6.29 -3.52
N VAL A 26 2.11 -5.70 -3.54
CA VAL A 26 1.03 -5.93 -2.60
C VAL A 26 -0.19 -6.42 -3.37
N VAL A 27 -1.03 -7.22 -2.72
CA VAL A 27 -2.36 -7.58 -3.21
C VAL A 27 -3.38 -6.90 -2.32
N ILE A 28 -4.34 -6.21 -2.92
CA ILE A 28 -5.45 -5.57 -2.23
C ILE A 28 -6.68 -6.46 -2.30
N TYR A 29 -7.44 -6.53 -1.22
CA TYR A 29 -8.56 -7.45 -1.06
C TYR A 29 -9.82 -6.72 -0.62
N CYS A 30 -10.95 -7.22 -1.12
CA CYS A 30 -12.24 -7.11 -0.48
C CYS A 30 -12.79 -8.50 -0.22
N VAL A 31 -13.15 -8.76 1.04
CA VAL A 31 -13.76 -10.02 1.46
C VAL A 31 -15.09 -9.76 2.14
N ASP A 32 -15.99 -10.71 2.02
CA ASP A 32 -17.19 -10.81 2.85
C ASP A 32 -16.75 -10.99 4.30
N ALA A 33 -17.11 -10.05 5.16
CA ALA A 33 -16.69 -10.03 6.55
C ALA A 33 -17.36 -11.11 7.41
N LYS A 34 -18.49 -11.68 6.97
CA LYS A 34 -19.24 -12.73 7.67
C LYS A 34 -18.71 -14.11 7.33
N HIS A 35 -18.41 -14.35 6.05
CA HIS A 35 -18.08 -15.68 5.53
C HIS A 35 -16.62 -15.83 5.09
N GLY A 36 -15.86 -14.74 5.04
CA GLY A 36 -14.45 -14.75 4.59
C GLY A 36 -14.26 -14.95 3.08
N LYS A 37 -15.35 -14.98 2.30
CA LYS A 37 -15.27 -15.16 0.84
C LYS A 37 -14.62 -13.95 0.20
N THR A 38 -13.60 -14.15 -0.63
CA THR A 38 -13.05 -13.09 -1.47
C THR A 38 -14.09 -12.62 -2.49
N LEU A 39 -14.46 -11.34 -2.42
CA LEU A 39 -15.36 -10.70 -3.37
C LEU A 39 -14.58 -10.20 -4.59
N TRP A 40 -13.45 -9.54 -4.34
CA TRP A 40 -12.48 -9.17 -5.37
C TRP A 40 -11.09 -9.01 -4.77
N LYS A 41 -10.07 -9.08 -5.64
CA LYS A 41 -8.68 -8.74 -5.32
C LYS A 41 -7.98 -8.16 -6.55
N HIS A 42 -7.02 -7.28 -6.32
CA HIS A 42 -6.17 -6.71 -7.37
C HIS A 42 -4.71 -6.70 -6.95
N ASP A 43 -3.83 -6.82 -7.93
CA ASP A 43 -2.41 -6.57 -7.70
C ASP A 43 -2.15 -5.06 -7.66
N LEU A 44 -1.38 -4.62 -6.67
CA LEU A 44 -0.90 -3.25 -6.53
C LEU A 44 0.63 -3.25 -6.55
N ALA A 45 1.19 -3.18 -7.76
CA ALA A 45 2.63 -3.27 -7.98
C ALA A 45 3.38 -2.11 -7.31
N GLY A 46 4.50 -2.41 -6.64
CA GLY A 46 5.39 -1.38 -6.09
C GLY A 46 6.43 -0.90 -7.11
N ASP A 47 7.36 -0.05 -6.68
CA ASP A 47 8.61 0.19 -7.39
C ASP A 47 9.57 -0.98 -7.10
N ALA A 48 10.04 -1.66 -8.15
CA ALA A 48 10.98 -2.77 -8.06
C ALA A 48 12.33 -2.36 -7.40
N LYS A 49 12.65 -1.06 -7.40
CA LYS A 49 13.84 -0.52 -6.71
C LYS A 49 13.67 -0.44 -5.19
N ALA A 50 12.43 -0.51 -4.67
CA ALA A 50 12.10 -0.39 -3.26
C ALA A 50 11.52 -1.70 -2.67
N PRO A 51 12.23 -2.85 -2.73
CA PRO A 51 11.72 -4.09 -2.16
C PRO A 51 11.72 -4.05 -0.63
N SER A 52 10.59 -4.38 -0.02
CA SER A 52 10.49 -4.62 1.43
C SER A 52 10.82 -6.06 1.75
N SER A 53 11.39 -6.30 2.93
CA SER A 53 11.54 -7.66 3.46
C SER A 53 10.18 -8.20 3.94
N TYR A 54 9.96 -9.49 3.73
CA TYR A 54 8.79 -10.20 4.26
C TYR A 54 9.04 -10.50 5.73
N ALA A 55 7.99 -10.43 6.55
CA ALA A 55 8.06 -10.64 8.00
C ALA A 55 9.16 -9.80 8.69
N TYR A 56 9.43 -8.59 8.18
CA TYR A 56 10.31 -7.65 8.87
C TYR A 56 9.66 -7.24 10.19
N GLY A 57 10.43 -7.24 11.28
CA GLY A 57 9.92 -7.09 12.64
C GLY A 57 9.22 -5.77 12.96
N PHE A 58 9.24 -4.79 12.04
CA PHE A 58 8.65 -3.47 12.27
C PHE A 58 7.53 -3.10 11.29
N SER A 59 7.66 -3.46 10.00
CA SER A 59 6.66 -3.11 8.97
C SER A 59 6.93 -3.80 7.63
N SER A 60 6.01 -3.71 6.68
CA SER A 60 6.18 -4.19 5.30
C SER A 60 5.51 -3.23 4.31
N SER A 61 5.57 -3.51 3.00
CA SER A 61 4.94 -2.63 2.01
C SER A 61 3.41 -2.55 2.14
N SER A 62 2.79 -3.57 2.74
CA SER A 62 1.34 -3.62 3.02
C SER A 62 0.96 -3.08 4.40
N SER A 63 1.87 -2.38 5.10
CA SER A 63 1.58 -1.81 6.43
C SER A 63 0.49 -0.73 6.44
N PRO A 64 0.38 0.18 5.46
CA PRO A 64 -0.68 1.17 5.47
C PRO A 64 -2.09 0.57 5.40
N THR A 65 -3.00 1.05 6.26
CA THR A 65 -4.39 0.59 6.29
C THR A 65 -5.21 1.25 5.18
N PRO A 66 -6.09 0.52 4.48
CA PRO A 66 -6.99 1.13 3.51
C PRO A 66 -8.04 2.04 4.16
N ILE A 67 -8.44 3.09 3.44
CA ILE A 67 -9.52 4.00 3.85
C ILE A 67 -10.72 3.76 2.94
N THR A 68 -11.95 3.89 3.46
CA THR A 68 -13.16 3.87 2.63
C THR A 68 -14.16 4.93 3.10
N ASP A 69 -14.94 5.46 2.16
CA ASP A 69 -16.09 6.32 2.42
C ASP A 69 -17.43 5.61 2.12
N GLY A 70 -17.39 4.30 1.85
CA GLY A 70 -18.55 3.49 1.47
C GLY A 70 -18.90 3.51 -0.01
N LYS A 71 -18.26 4.37 -0.83
CA LYS A 71 -18.37 4.37 -2.30
C LYS A 71 -17.04 4.01 -2.95
N HIS A 72 -15.96 4.53 -2.38
CA HIS A 72 -14.58 4.29 -2.77
C HIS A 72 -13.79 3.66 -1.63
N VAL A 73 -12.70 3.01 -2.00
CA VAL A 73 -11.67 2.49 -1.11
C VAL A 73 -10.30 2.85 -1.68
N TRP A 74 -9.45 3.38 -0.80
CA TRP A 74 -8.09 3.77 -1.13
C TRP A 74 -7.10 2.81 -0.49
N PHE A 75 -6.11 2.39 -1.27
CA PHE A 75 -5.05 1.52 -0.82
C PHE A 75 -3.69 2.16 -1.08
N TRP A 76 -2.73 1.77 -0.24
CA TRP A 76 -1.34 2.14 -0.36
C TRP A 76 -0.47 0.90 -0.34
N ASN A 77 0.58 0.96 -1.14
CA ASN A 77 1.74 0.09 -1.12
C ASN A 77 2.93 1.00 -0.85
N ALA A 78 3.54 0.88 0.33
CA ALA A 78 4.66 1.73 0.74
C ALA A 78 5.87 1.62 -0.18
N SER A 79 5.98 0.54 -0.98
CA SER A 79 7.01 0.41 -2.02
C SER A 79 6.78 1.32 -3.23
N GLY A 80 5.78 2.21 -3.25
CA GLY A 80 5.70 3.26 -4.28
C GLY A 80 4.41 3.31 -5.08
N ARG A 81 3.28 2.86 -4.50
CA ARG A 81 1.99 2.88 -5.20
C ARG A 81 0.84 3.22 -4.27
N MET A 82 -0.15 3.93 -4.79
CA MET A 82 -1.43 4.14 -4.12
C MET A 82 -2.53 4.21 -5.18
N GLY A 83 -3.77 4.00 -4.79
CA GLY A 83 -4.89 4.04 -5.73
C GLY A 83 -6.24 4.17 -5.07
N CYS A 84 -7.26 4.30 -5.91
CA CYS A 84 -8.67 4.32 -5.56
C CYS A 84 -9.42 3.28 -6.39
N TRP A 85 -10.27 2.51 -5.72
CA TRP A 85 -11.23 1.61 -6.33
C TRP A 85 -12.63 1.96 -5.82
N THR A 86 -13.67 1.63 -6.57
CA THR A 86 -15.02 1.56 -6.02
C THR A 86 -15.10 0.41 -5.01
N VAL A 87 -16.10 0.44 -4.11
CA VAL A 87 -16.32 -0.68 -3.16
C VAL A 87 -16.59 -2.03 -3.85
N ASP A 88 -17.02 -2.00 -5.11
CA ASP A 88 -17.22 -3.19 -5.96
C ASP A 88 -15.97 -3.59 -6.74
N GLY A 89 -14.87 -2.88 -6.57
CA GLY A 89 -13.55 -3.27 -7.07
C GLY A 89 -13.23 -2.74 -8.47
N GLN A 90 -13.93 -1.74 -8.98
CA GLN A 90 -13.52 -1.08 -10.22
C GLN A 90 -12.44 -0.04 -9.92
N GLU A 91 -11.32 -0.09 -10.65
CA GLU A 91 -10.25 0.91 -10.51
C GLU A 91 -10.76 2.28 -10.97
N VAL A 92 -10.50 3.31 -10.16
CA VAL A 92 -10.81 4.71 -10.49
C VAL A 92 -9.53 5.44 -10.90
N TRP A 93 -8.45 5.27 -10.12
CA TRP A 93 -7.14 5.82 -10.44
C TRP A 93 -6.03 5.11 -9.66
N VAL A 94 -4.80 5.19 -10.18
CA VAL A 94 -3.58 4.74 -9.53
C VAL A 94 -2.48 5.79 -9.70
N ARG A 95 -1.68 6.00 -8.65
CA ARG A 95 -0.49 6.87 -8.66
C ARG A 95 0.74 6.09 -8.24
N ALA A 96 1.85 6.35 -8.93
CA ALA A 96 3.18 5.80 -8.64
C ALA A 96 4.11 6.87 -8.07
N TRP A 97 5.05 6.44 -7.23
CA TRP A 97 6.23 7.22 -6.86
C TRP A 97 7.38 6.27 -6.52
N THR A 98 8.61 6.79 -6.48
CA THR A 98 9.76 6.04 -5.95
C THR A 98 9.98 6.46 -4.49
N PRO A 99 9.81 5.55 -3.51
CA PRO A 99 10.14 5.85 -2.12
C PRO A 99 11.64 6.12 -1.94
N THR A 100 12.02 6.70 -0.81
CA THR A 100 13.44 6.86 -0.47
C THR A 100 14.11 5.49 -0.37
N LEU A 101 15.17 5.29 -1.15
CA LEU A 101 15.93 4.05 -1.20
C LEU A 101 17.04 4.04 -0.14
N GLY A 102 17.49 2.84 0.24
CA GLY A 102 18.57 2.66 1.23
C GLY A 102 18.18 2.95 2.68
N ARG A 103 16.95 3.42 2.93
CA ARG A 103 16.40 3.68 4.26
C ARG A 103 15.05 2.97 4.43
N PRO A 104 14.57 2.73 5.67
CA PRO A 104 13.23 2.21 5.90
C PRO A 104 12.16 3.20 5.41
N PHE A 105 11.54 2.90 4.26
CA PHE A 105 10.47 3.72 3.68
C PHE A 105 9.07 3.31 4.16
N ASN A 106 8.94 2.10 4.69
CA ASN A 106 7.69 1.48 5.12
C ASN A 106 7.38 1.72 6.61
N LYS A 107 8.06 2.68 7.26
CA LYS A 107 7.67 3.21 8.58
C LYS A 107 6.68 4.37 8.44
N GLN A 108 5.93 4.40 7.34
CA GLN A 108 4.92 5.42 7.10
C GLN A 108 3.78 5.29 8.11
N TYR A 109 3.32 6.44 8.59
CA TYR A 109 2.11 6.60 9.39
C TYR A 109 0.86 6.21 8.59
N GLU A 110 -0.25 5.99 9.29
CA GLU A 110 -1.51 5.65 8.65
C GLU A 110 -1.98 6.76 7.69
N PRO A 111 -2.51 6.41 6.51
CA PRO A 111 -3.06 7.42 5.62
C PRO A 111 -4.21 8.17 6.31
N ILE A 112 -4.37 9.45 5.99
CA ILE A 112 -5.42 10.29 6.59
C ILE A 112 -6.27 10.88 5.47
N ARG A 113 -7.59 10.79 5.63
CA ARG A 113 -8.57 11.46 4.76
C ARG A 113 -9.25 12.60 5.51
N ILE A 114 -9.25 13.79 4.91
CA ILE A 114 -9.95 14.98 5.42
C ILE A 114 -10.85 15.51 4.30
N GLY A 115 -12.16 15.40 4.46
CA GLY A 115 -13.10 15.75 3.39
C GLY A 115 -12.80 14.96 2.11
N ASN A 116 -12.52 15.66 1.01
CA ASN A 116 -12.14 15.04 -0.28
C ASN A 116 -10.62 14.94 -0.49
N THR A 117 -9.82 15.15 0.56
CA THR A 117 -8.36 15.18 0.48
C THR A 117 -7.76 13.96 1.16
N LEU A 118 -6.82 13.31 0.49
CA LEU A 118 -5.95 12.30 1.08
C LEU A 118 -4.60 12.95 1.39
N LEU A 119 -4.16 12.85 2.64
CA LEU A 119 -2.85 13.31 3.06
C LEU A 119 -1.85 12.15 3.01
N ASN A 120 -0.85 12.28 2.16
CA ASN A 120 0.32 11.41 2.12
C ASN A 120 1.58 12.29 2.19
N VAL A 121 2.45 12.03 3.17
CA VAL A 121 3.76 12.66 3.29
C VAL A 121 4.80 11.79 2.60
N GLU A 122 5.48 12.39 1.64
CA GLU A 122 6.63 11.80 0.97
C GLU A 122 7.87 12.59 1.41
N PRO A 123 9.03 11.93 1.63
CA PRO A 123 10.29 12.64 1.72
C PRO A 123 10.48 13.51 0.48
N LEU A 124 11.11 14.67 0.67
CA LEU A 124 11.44 15.56 -0.44
C LEU A 124 12.25 14.82 -1.52
N GLY A 125 12.10 15.23 -2.78
CA GLY A 125 12.81 14.64 -3.91
C GLY A 125 14.33 14.68 -3.72
N ALA A 126 15.07 13.79 -4.38
CA ALA A 126 16.53 13.71 -4.25
C ALA A 126 17.23 15.04 -4.57
N ASP A 127 16.67 15.82 -5.49
CA ASP A 127 17.21 17.11 -5.94
C ASP A 127 16.62 18.32 -5.20
N ASP A 128 15.76 18.11 -4.20
CA ASP A 128 15.15 19.21 -3.45
C ASP A 128 16.18 19.86 -2.51
N PRO A 129 16.44 21.18 -2.61
CA PRO A 129 17.45 21.87 -1.81
C PRO A 129 17.15 21.87 -0.30
N LYS A 130 15.92 21.55 0.10
CA LYS A 130 15.50 21.42 1.50
C LYS A 130 15.57 19.97 1.99
N ARG A 131 15.90 18.99 1.14
CA ARG A 131 16.07 17.60 1.57
C ARG A 131 17.27 17.51 2.50
N ARG A 132 17.03 17.02 3.72
CA ARG A 132 18.12 16.77 4.67
C ARG A 132 18.93 15.56 4.20
N GLU A 133 20.24 15.60 4.41
CA GLU A 133 21.15 14.49 4.10
C GLU A 133 20.83 13.23 4.92
N ASP A 134 20.25 13.42 6.12
CA ASP A 134 19.79 12.36 7.02
C ASP A 134 18.32 11.93 6.79
N ALA A 135 17.64 12.40 5.73
CA ALA A 135 16.27 12.01 5.39
C ALA A 135 16.19 10.72 4.56
#